data_AF-A0A372GJ91-F1
#
_entry.id   AF-A0A372GJ91-F1
#
_cell.length_a   1.000
_cell.length_b   1.000
_cell.length_c   1.000
_cell.angle_alpha   90.00
_cell.angle_beta   90.00
_cell.angle_gamma   90.00
#
_symmetry.space_group_name_H-M   'P 1'
#
loop_
_entity.id
_entity.type
_entity.pdbx_description
1 polymer ?
#
loop_
_entity_poly.entity_id
_entity_poly.type
_entity_poly.pdbx_seq_one_letter_code
_entity_poly.pdbx_strand_id
1 'polypeptide(L)'
;MDIELRGTAAPEGWPAPGCRCASCGRLRAAGIRHEPVSAVVDGTPMDDLPRTDVPGGFEVRGPRGGRVLVAAGPGTRPEPTPGMEYDAVLLDLAGSPEHLGYLRRIGAVTSETDVWAVHVDHRLPSPAELDRRMAFWRRPDHGPHRTLLLGGTRSGKSAEAELRLAACRDVLYVATGPARDDDPEWAERVTAHRLRRPAWWRTVETTDLAGVLDRETGAVLVDGIGTWLAATMDEAAAWDDPSAARPRLDDLVAAWRGTRARVVAVSEEVGLSLVPTTRSGRAFGDLLGRLNQRLAAESEEAALVVAGRVTELG
;
A
#
# COMPACT_ATOMS: atom_id res chain seq x y z
N MET A 1 2.48 -16.43 -22.38
CA MET A 1 2.22 -17.70 -21.67
C MET A 1 0.72 -17.83 -21.44
N ASP A 2 0.16 -19.02 -21.18
CA ASP A 2 -1.24 -19.15 -20.75
C ASP A 2 -1.31 -19.85 -19.38
N ILE A 3 -1.94 -19.21 -18.40
CA ILE A 3 -2.07 -19.73 -17.04
C ILE A 3 -3.52 -19.64 -16.59
N GLU A 4 -4.08 -20.80 -16.24
CA GLU A 4 -5.42 -20.94 -15.67
C GLU A 4 -5.29 -21.35 -14.20
N LEU A 5 -5.66 -20.47 -13.26
CA LEU A 5 -5.77 -20.85 -11.85
C LEU A 5 -7.10 -21.58 -11.60
N ARG A 6 -7.00 -22.79 -11.05
CA ARG A 6 -8.15 -23.62 -10.65
C ARG A 6 -8.44 -23.55 -9.15
N GLY A 7 -7.42 -23.23 -8.36
CA GLY A 7 -7.54 -22.91 -6.94
C GLY A 7 -6.48 -21.91 -6.54
N THR A 8 -6.77 -21.12 -5.50
CA THR A 8 -5.90 -20.03 -5.05
C THR A 8 -5.64 -20.06 -3.55
N ALA A 9 -6.38 -20.89 -2.80
CA ALA A 9 -6.31 -20.87 -1.35
C ALA A 9 -5.03 -21.50 -0.81
N ALA A 10 -4.71 -21.19 0.44
CA ALA A 10 -3.69 -21.93 1.21
C ALA A 10 -3.99 -23.45 1.23
N PRO A 11 -3.01 -24.31 1.59
CA PRO A 11 -3.18 -25.76 1.60
C PRO A 11 -4.38 -26.27 2.41
N GLU A 12 -4.77 -25.56 3.47
CA GLU A 12 -5.94 -25.89 4.30
C GLU A 12 -7.28 -25.48 3.65
N GLY A 13 -7.24 -24.69 2.58
CA GLY A 13 -8.39 -24.06 1.94
C GLY A 13 -8.84 -22.76 2.63
N TRP A 14 -9.77 -22.05 1.99
CA TRP A 14 -10.40 -20.86 2.55
C TRP A 14 -11.91 -20.95 2.30
N PRO A 15 -12.73 -21.13 3.34
CA PRO A 15 -12.45 -21.00 4.78
C PRO A 15 -11.64 -22.14 5.38
N ALA A 16 -10.62 -21.82 6.20
CA ALA A 16 -9.81 -22.81 6.90
C ALA A 16 -10.66 -23.70 7.84
N PRO A 17 -10.44 -25.02 7.92
CA PRO A 17 -11.16 -25.94 8.78
C PRO A 17 -11.12 -25.50 10.25
N GLY A 18 -12.25 -25.56 10.96
CA GLY A 18 -12.33 -25.23 12.39
C GLY A 18 -12.14 -23.74 12.77
N CYS A 19 -11.65 -22.88 11.87
CA CYS A 19 -11.38 -21.47 12.16
C CYS A 19 -12.66 -20.66 12.49
N ARG A 20 -12.67 -19.88 13.57
CA ARG A 20 -13.85 -19.09 13.98
C ARG A 20 -13.77 -17.61 13.64
N CYS A 21 -12.78 -17.18 12.85
CA CYS A 21 -12.64 -15.77 12.50
C CYS A 21 -13.79 -15.28 11.59
N ALA A 22 -13.97 -13.96 11.53
CA ALA A 22 -15.02 -13.34 10.72
C ALA A 22 -14.84 -13.58 9.20
N SER A 23 -13.61 -13.73 8.70
CA SER A 23 -13.34 -14.07 7.30
C SER A 23 -13.91 -15.44 6.95
N CYS A 24 -13.46 -16.48 7.66
CA CYS A 24 -13.94 -17.85 7.45
C CYS A 24 -15.42 -18.01 7.76
N GLY A 25 -15.92 -17.35 8.82
CA GLY A 25 -17.32 -17.41 9.21
C GLY A 25 -18.26 -16.87 8.13
N ARG A 26 -17.91 -15.74 7.50
CA ARG A 26 -18.69 -15.17 6.39
C ARG A 26 -18.72 -16.08 5.17
N LEU A 27 -17.58 -16.65 4.76
CA LEU A 27 -17.54 -17.56 3.62
C LEU A 27 -18.35 -18.84 3.88
N ARG A 28 -18.24 -19.42 5.09
CA ARG A 28 -19.06 -20.57 5.48
C ARG A 28 -20.56 -20.25 5.43
N ALA A 29 -20.97 -19.11 5.98
CA ALA A 29 -22.36 -18.70 5.96
C ALA A 29 -22.89 -18.48 4.53
N ALA A 30 -22.03 -18.06 3.61
CA ALA A 30 -22.34 -17.89 2.19
C ALA A 30 -22.23 -19.19 1.36
N GLY A 31 -21.79 -20.31 1.94
CA GLY A 31 -21.54 -21.55 1.20
C GLY A 31 -20.37 -21.48 0.21
N ILE A 32 -19.47 -20.50 0.36
CA ILE A 32 -18.33 -20.28 -0.55
C ILE A 32 -17.11 -21.03 -0.01
N ARG A 33 -16.41 -21.73 -0.90
CA ARG A 33 -15.12 -22.40 -0.62
C ARG A 33 -14.16 -22.12 -1.77
N HIS A 34 -12.92 -21.83 -1.41
CA HIS A 34 -11.79 -21.73 -2.31
C HIS A 34 -10.89 -22.94 -2.10
N GLU A 35 -10.61 -23.65 -3.20
CA GLU A 35 -9.72 -24.81 -3.22
C GLU A 35 -8.25 -24.39 -3.13
N PRO A 36 -7.38 -25.27 -2.59
CA PRO A 36 -5.94 -25.05 -2.57
C PRO A 36 -5.36 -24.71 -3.94
N VAL A 37 -4.21 -24.03 -3.93
CA VAL A 37 -3.50 -23.63 -5.14
C VAL A 37 -3.37 -24.78 -6.13
N SER A 38 -3.91 -24.58 -7.32
CA SER A 38 -3.72 -25.46 -8.48
C SER A 38 -3.82 -24.63 -9.75
N ALA A 39 -3.00 -24.96 -10.74
CA ALA A 39 -2.91 -24.20 -11.97
C ALA A 39 -2.67 -25.13 -13.16
N VAL A 40 -3.09 -24.68 -14.34
CA VAL A 40 -2.71 -25.26 -15.63
C VAL A 40 -1.86 -24.24 -16.36
N VAL A 41 -0.70 -24.67 -16.84
CA VAL A 41 0.27 -23.84 -17.55
C VAL A 41 0.43 -24.39 -18.96
N ASP A 42 0.04 -23.60 -19.95
CA ASP A 42 0.00 -23.97 -21.37
C ASP A 42 -0.71 -25.31 -21.64
N GLY A 43 -1.79 -25.58 -20.90
CA GLY A 43 -2.58 -26.82 -21.03
C GLY A 43 -2.07 -28.01 -20.21
N THR A 44 -0.95 -27.89 -19.49
CA THR A 44 -0.42 -28.96 -18.61
C THR A 44 -0.61 -28.60 -17.14
N PRO A 45 -1.13 -29.50 -16.29
CA PRO A 45 -1.19 -29.26 -14.84
C PRO A 45 0.18 -28.88 -14.27
N MET A 46 0.23 -27.86 -13.42
CA MET A 46 1.48 -27.33 -12.87
C MET A 46 2.28 -28.40 -12.11
N ASP A 47 1.59 -29.35 -11.45
CA ASP A 47 2.22 -30.44 -10.70
C ASP A 47 2.90 -31.49 -11.59
N ASP A 48 2.54 -31.55 -12.88
CA ASP A 48 3.13 -32.46 -13.86
C ASP A 48 4.36 -31.84 -14.56
N LEU A 49 4.67 -30.56 -14.29
CA LEU A 49 5.73 -29.83 -14.96
C LEU A 49 7.08 -29.94 -14.23
N PRO A 50 8.20 -29.82 -14.97
CA PRO A 50 9.52 -29.78 -14.36
C PRO A 50 9.64 -28.64 -13.35
N ARG A 51 10.02 -29.00 -12.12
CA ARG A 51 10.19 -28.09 -10.98
C ARG A 51 11.67 -27.91 -10.65
N THR A 52 12.07 -26.68 -10.35
CA THR A 52 13.39 -26.38 -9.74
C THR A 52 13.17 -25.63 -8.44
N ASP A 53 13.69 -26.15 -7.33
CA ASP A 53 13.51 -25.51 -6.02
C ASP A 53 14.35 -24.22 -5.90
N VAL A 54 13.75 -23.23 -5.25
CA VAL A 54 14.42 -22.00 -4.83
C VAL A 54 14.06 -21.69 -3.38
N PRO A 55 14.85 -20.89 -2.64
CA PRO A 55 14.47 -20.51 -1.27
C PRO A 55 13.06 -19.90 -1.24
N GLY A 56 12.19 -20.42 -0.38
CA GLY A 56 10.81 -19.93 -0.23
C GLY A 56 9.82 -20.31 -1.35
N GLY A 57 10.23 -21.13 -2.33
CA GLY A 57 9.34 -21.50 -3.44
C GLY A 57 9.95 -22.45 -4.44
N PHE A 58 9.49 -22.35 -5.67
CA PHE A 58 9.99 -23.13 -6.80
C PHE A 58 9.69 -22.45 -8.12
N GLU A 59 10.48 -22.82 -9.14
CA GLU A 59 10.27 -22.44 -10.52
C GLU A 59 9.60 -23.60 -11.27
N VAL A 60 8.68 -23.27 -12.17
CA VAL A 60 8.06 -24.21 -13.11
C VAL A 60 8.35 -23.77 -14.53
N ARG A 61 8.67 -24.73 -15.40
CA ARG A 61 8.85 -24.47 -16.83
C ARG A 61 7.68 -25.01 -17.63
N GLY A 62 6.95 -24.10 -18.28
CA GLY A 62 5.84 -24.45 -19.16
C GLY A 62 6.31 -25.20 -20.42
N PRO A 63 5.45 -26.02 -21.04
CA PRO A 63 5.73 -26.74 -22.29
C PRO A 63 6.22 -25.84 -23.44
N ARG A 64 5.77 -24.58 -23.48
CA ARG A 64 6.21 -23.59 -24.48
C ARG A 64 7.47 -22.82 -24.07
N GLY A 65 8.13 -23.23 -22.98
CA GLY A 65 9.38 -22.66 -22.48
C GLY A 65 9.24 -21.49 -21.50
N GLY A 66 8.01 -21.03 -21.23
CA GLY A 66 7.73 -19.97 -20.26
C GLY A 66 8.08 -20.37 -18.83
N ARG A 67 8.39 -19.39 -17.99
CA ARG A 67 8.83 -19.59 -16.60
C ARG A 67 7.82 -19.02 -15.62
N VAL A 68 7.48 -19.81 -14.61
CA VAL A 68 6.63 -19.38 -13.49
C VAL A 68 7.43 -19.46 -12.20
N LEU A 69 7.44 -18.38 -11.42
CA LEU A 69 7.91 -18.42 -10.04
C LEU A 69 6.73 -18.63 -9.10
N VAL A 70 6.81 -19.63 -8.21
CA VAL A 70 5.71 -20.03 -7.34
C VAL A 70 6.16 -20.02 -5.88
N ALA A 71 5.40 -19.33 -5.03
CA ALA A 71 5.60 -19.37 -3.58
C ALA A 71 5.24 -20.76 -3.01
N ALA A 72 6.02 -21.27 -2.06
CA ALA A 72 5.80 -22.61 -1.50
C ALA A 72 4.58 -22.72 -0.57
N GLY A 73 4.12 -21.59 0.00
CA GLY A 73 3.02 -21.55 0.94
C GLY A 73 2.75 -20.17 1.54
N PRO A 74 1.80 -20.08 2.49
CA PRO A 74 1.58 -18.87 3.29
C PRO A 74 2.85 -18.39 3.99
N GLY A 75 3.15 -17.10 3.88
CA GLY A 75 4.31 -16.43 4.48
C GLY A 75 5.63 -16.66 3.75
N THR A 76 5.64 -17.44 2.67
CA THR A 76 6.86 -17.74 1.91
C THR A 76 7.14 -16.70 0.84
N ARG A 77 8.43 -16.41 0.62
CA ARG A 77 8.93 -15.40 -0.31
C ARG A 77 9.93 -16.06 -1.24
N PRO A 78 9.54 -16.46 -2.46
CA PRO A 78 10.43 -17.17 -3.38
C PRO A 78 11.58 -16.27 -3.85
N GLU A 79 12.82 -16.68 -3.62
CA GLU A 79 14.02 -15.97 -4.07
C GLU A 79 14.46 -16.51 -5.44
N PRO A 80 14.30 -15.75 -6.53
CA PRO A 80 14.59 -16.25 -7.87
C PRO A 80 16.09 -16.40 -8.11
N THR A 81 16.44 -17.19 -9.12
CA THR A 81 17.81 -17.23 -9.64
C THR A 81 18.20 -15.82 -10.15
N PRO A 82 19.38 -15.27 -9.78
CA PRO A 82 19.77 -13.91 -10.18
C PRO A 82 19.77 -13.70 -11.70
N GLY A 83 19.24 -12.56 -12.13
CA GLY A 83 19.18 -12.17 -13.55
C GLY A 83 18.13 -12.88 -14.38
N MET A 84 17.24 -13.66 -13.75
CA MET A 84 16.12 -14.30 -14.42
C MET A 84 14.89 -13.41 -14.43
N GLU A 85 14.20 -13.37 -15.57
CA GLU A 85 12.87 -12.81 -15.72
C GLU A 85 11.83 -13.94 -15.82
N TYR A 86 10.62 -13.71 -15.30
CA TYR A 86 9.52 -14.66 -15.34
C TYR A 86 8.36 -14.14 -16.17
N ASP A 87 7.75 -15.05 -16.92
CA ASP A 87 6.51 -14.81 -17.66
C ASP A 87 5.32 -14.68 -16.69
N ALA A 88 5.37 -15.37 -15.54
CA ALA A 88 4.36 -15.27 -14.51
C ALA A 88 4.91 -15.51 -13.10
N VAL A 89 4.22 -14.94 -12.10
CA VAL A 89 4.52 -15.17 -10.69
C VAL A 89 3.24 -15.47 -9.90
N LEU A 90 3.28 -16.53 -9.09
CA LEU A 90 2.23 -16.96 -8.17
C LEU A 90 2.75 -16.74 -6.76
N LEU A 91 2.32 -15.64 -6.12
CA LEU A 91 2.89 -15.16 -4.86
C LEU A 91 1.86 -15.12 -3.72
N ASP A 92 2.31 -15.29 -2.48
CA ASP A 92 1.48 -15.05 -1.29
C ASP A 92 1.36 -13.55 -0.98
N LEU A 93 0.61 -12.84 -1.81
CA LEU A 93 0.41 -11.38 -1.67
C LEU A 93 -0.51 -11.02 -0.49
N ALA A 94 -1.21 -11.99 0.10
CA ALA A 94 -1.98 -11.76 1.32
C ALA A 94 -1.07 -11.51 2.54
N GLY A 95 0.10 -12.16 2.58
CA GLY A 95 1.08 -12.05 3.66
C GLY A 95 2.23 -11.10 3.38
N SER A 96 2.80 -11.17 2.18
CA SER A 96 4.05 -10.48 1.83
C SER A 96 3.96 -9.75 0.50
N PRO A 97 3.07 -8.75 0.35
CA PRO A 97 2.92 -8.01 -0.90
C PRO A 97 4.18 -7.23 -1.29
N GLU A 98 5.04 -6.88 -0.34
CA GLU A 98 6.33 -6.24 -0.58
C GLU A 98 7.29 -7.10 -1.41
N HIS A 99 7.09 -8.41 -1.39
CA HIS A 99 7.90 -9.33 -2.19
C HIS A 99 7.72 -9.09 -3.69
N LEU A 100 6.54 -8.66 -4.12
CA LEU A 100 6.33 -8.25 -5.51
C LEU A 100 7.17 -7.02 -5.88
N GLY A 101 7.28 -6.05 -4.96
CA GLY A 101 8.15 -4.88 -5.14
C GLY A 101 9.62 -5.25 -5.20
N TYR A 102 10.06 -6.20 -4.37
CA TYR A 102 11.41 -6.78 -4.44
C TYR A 102 11.68 -7.43 -5.79
N LEU A 103 10.79 -8.30 -6.27
CA LEU A 103 10.95 -8.99 -7.55
C LEU A 103 11.02 -8.02 -8.74
N ARG A 104 10.20 -6.95 -8.72
CA ARG A 104 10.28 -5.86 -9.70
C ARG A 104 11.62 -5.12 -9.64
N ARG A 105 12.11 -4.85 -8.43
CA ARG A 105 13.38 -4.14 -8.20
C ARG A 105 14.57 -4.89 -8.80
N ILE A 106 14.61 -6.21 -8.65
CA ILE A 106 15.69 -7.04 -9.18
C ILE A 106 15.50 -7.44 -10.65
N GLY A 107 14.44 -6.97 -11.30
CA GLY A 107 14.13 -7.25 -12.71
C GLY A 107 13.43 -8.58 -12.96
N ALA A 108 13.11 -9.37 -11.93
CA ALA A 108 12.47 -10.67 -12.09
C ALA A 108 11.00 -10.57 -12.55
N VAL A 109 10.34 -9.46 -12.21
CA VAL A 109 8.96 -9.15 -12.61
C VAL A 109 8.96 -7.84 -13.39
N THR A 110 8.37 -7.84 -14.59
CA THR A 110 8.27 -6.67 -15.48
C THR A 110 6.81 -6.28 -15.69
N SER A 111 6.54 -5.35 -16.61
CA SER A 111 5.18 -5.01 -17.05
C SER A 111 4.50 -6.16 -17.80
N GLU A 112 5.28 -7.06 -18.39
CA GLU A 112 4.79 -8.19 -19.19
C GLU A 112 4.55 -9.45 -18.35
N THR A 113 4.97 -9.44 -17.07
CA THR A 113 4.82 -10.59 -16.18
C THR A 113 3.40 -10.68 -15.64
N ASP A 114 2.75 -11.84 -15.80
CA ASP A 114 1.45 -12.12 -15.20
C ASP A 114 1.56 -12.34 -13.69
N VAL A 115 0.88 -11.50 -12.90
CA VAL A 115 0.96 -11.55 -11.43
C VAL A 115 -0.31 -12.12 -10.81
N TRP A 116 -0.16 -13.19 -10.04
CA TRP A 116 -1.23 -13.90 -9.36
C TRP A 116 -1.03 -13.98 -7.85
N ALA A 117 -2.11 -13.74 -7.09
CA ALA A 117 -2.14 -14.01 -5.67
C ALA A 117 -2.58 -15.45 -5.42
N VAL A 118 -1.76 -16.21 -4.71
CA VAL A 118 -2.01 -17.59 -4.30
C VAL A 118 -1.80 -17.72 -2.79
N HIS A 119 -2.10 -18.89 -2.23
CA HIS A 119 -2.10 -19.14 -0.79
C HIS A 119 -3.02 -18.19 0.00
N VAL A 120 -4.12 -17.75 -0.64
CA VAL A 120 -5.07 -16.83 -0.01
C VAL A 120 -5.81 -17.54 1.11
N ASP A 121 -6.03 -16.84 2.22
CA ASP A 121 -6.65 -17.41 3.40
C ASP A 121 -7.34 -16.32 4.24
N HIS A 122 -7.66 -16.68 5.48
CA HIS A 122 -8.35 -15.82 6.43
C HIS A 122 -7.63 -14.53 6.85
N ARG A 123 -6.37 -14.32 6.47
CA ARG A 123 -5.66 -13.04 6.59
C ARG A 123 -6.38 -11.96 5.78
N LEU A 124 -7.05 -12.37 4.71
CA LEU A 124 -7.96 -11.52 3.97
C LEU A 124 -9.35 -11.59 4.59
N PRO A 125 -10.02 -10.44 4.82
CA PRO A 125 -11.38 -10.44 5.30
C PRO A 125 -12.36 -11.08 4.30
N SER A 126 -12.16 -10.90 3.00
CA SER A 126 -13.07 -11.39 1.94
C SER A 126 -12.37 -11.41 0.57
N PRO A 127 -12.88 -12.18 -0.42
CA PRO A 127 -12.35 -12.17 -1.79
C PRO A 127 -12.34 -10.77 -2.42
N ALA A 128 -13.39 -9.97 -2.20
CA ALA A 128 -13.44 -8.59 -2.67
C ALA A 128 -12.31 -7.70 -2.11
N GLU A 129 -11.75 -8.03 -0.93
CA GLU A 129 -10.59 -7.32 -0.42
C GLU A 129 -9.30 -7.71 -1.17
N LEU A 130 -9.18 -8.96 -1.59
CA LEU A 130 -8.08 -9.36 -2.47
C LEU A 130 -8.15 -8.61 -3.79
N ASP A 131 -9.33 -8.56 -4.42
CA ASP A 131 -9.53 -7.86 -5.70
C ASP A 131 -9.16 -6.38 -5.58
N ARG A 132 -9.61 -5.73 -4.50
CA ARG A 132 -9.25 -4.34 -4.17
C ARG A 132 -7.73 -4.16 -4.08
N ARG A 133 -7.02 -5.06 -3.39
CA ARG A 133 -5.56 -4.98 -3.23
C ARG A 133 -4.81 -5.24 -4.53
N MET A 134 -5.23 -6.27 -5.26
CA MET A 134 -4.67 -6.60 -6.57
C MET A 134 -4.80 -5.43 -7.55
N ALA A 135 -5.90 -4.67 -7.50
CA ALA A 135 -6.11 -3.52 -8.36
C ALA A 135 -5.01 -2.47 -8.25
N PHE A 136 -4.46 -2.20 -7.05
CA PHE A 136 -3.36 -1.24 -6.91
C PHE A 136 -1.97 -1.88 -7.00
N TRP A 137 -1.80 -3.18 -6.72
CA TRP A 137 -0.50 -3.85 -6.92
C TRP A 137 -0.17 -4.10 -8.39
N ARG A 138 -1.18 -4.23 -9.24
CA ARG A 138 -1.01 -4.35 -10.69
C ARG A 138 -0.77 -3.01 -11.39
N ARG A 139 -0.98 -1.88 -10.72
CA ARG A 139 -0.72 -0.56 -11.29
C ARG A 139 0.79 -0.32 -11.47
N PRO A 140 1.18 0.50 -12.45
CA PRO A 140 2.56 0.94 -12.60
C PRO A 140 3.07 1.69 -11.36
N ASP A 141 4.39 1.68 -11.20
CA ASP A 141 5.09 2.36 -10.10
C ASP A 141 5.24 3.88 -10.35
N HIS A 142 4.75 4.38 -11.49
CA HIS A 142 4.78 5.79 -11.89
C HIS A 142 3.36 6.35 -12.00
N GLY A 143 3.25 7.68 -11.92
CA GLY A 143 1.98 8.40 -12.00
C GLY A 143 1.72 9.10 -13.34
N PRO A 144 0.80 10.07 -13.37
CA PRO A 144 0.09 10.61 -12.21
C PRO A 144 -1.00 9.68 -11.68
N HIS A 145 -0.98 9.39 -10.38
CA HIS A 145 -2.09 8.76 -9.65
C HIS A 145 -2.03 9.18 -8.18
N ARG A 146 -3.03 9.91 -7.71
CA ARG A 146 -3.07 10.53 -6.38
C ARG A 146 -4.16 9.89 -5.54
N THR A 147 -3.76 9.36 -4.40
CA THR A 147 -4.65 8.77 -3.40
C THR A 147 -4.52 9.57 -2.11
N LEU A 148 -5.65 10.06 -1.58
CA LEU A 148 -5.72 10.67 -0.26
C LEU A 148 -6.46 9.74 0.72
N LEU A 149 -5.78 9.32 1.78
CA LEU A 149 -6.33 8.48 2.84
C LEU A 149 -6.59 9.32 4.09
N LEU A 150 -7.87 9.56 4.36
CA LEU A 150 -8.35 10.28 5.53
C LEU A 150 -8.59 9.31 6.69
N GLY A 151 -8.43 9.76 7.92
CA GLY A 151 -8.85 8.98 9.08
C GLY A 151 -8.35 9.52 10.41
N GLY A 152 -8.99 9.07 11.49
CA GLY A 152 -8.57 9.44 12.84
C GLY A 152 -7.20 8.89 13.24
N THR A 153 -6.71 9.31 14.40
CA THR A 153 -5.51 8.74 15.02
C THR A 153 -5.70 7.24 15.26
N ARG A 154 -4.68 6.43 14.93
CA ARG A 154 -4.71 4.95 15.03
C ARG A 154 -5.84 4.28 14.23
N SER A 155 -6.37 4.95 13.20
CA SER A 155 -7.37 4.37 12.29
C SER A 155 -6.84 3.27 11.38
N GLY A 156 -5.51 3.21 11.15
CA GLY A 156 -4.88 2.30 10.19
C GLY A 156 -4.50 2.94 8.85
N LYS A 157 -4.70 4.26 8.67
CA LYS A 157 -4.41 4.97 7.40
C LYS A 157 -2.97 4.80 6.89
N SER A 158 -1.97 4.88 7.77
CA SER A 158 -0.56 4.68 7.37
C SER A 158 -0.28 3.24 6.93
N ALA A 159 -0.90 2.24 7.57
CA ALA A 159 -0.75 0.84 7.17
C ALA A 159 -1.40 0.56 5.80
N GLU A 160 -2.56 1.16 5.54
CA GLU A 160 -3.21 1.10 4.22
C GLU A 160 -2.37 1.84 3.15
N ALA A 161 -1.77 2.99 3.49
CA ALA A 161 -0.87 3.70 2.57
C ALA A 161 0.35 2.86 2.19
N GLU A 162 0.98 2.24 3.19
CA GLU A 162 2.11 1.33 3.00
C GLU A 162 1.71 0.12 2.14
N LEU A 163 0.54 -0.47 2.41
CA LEU A 163 -0.02 -1.59 1.64
C LEU A 163 -0.20 -1.24 0.16
N ARG A 164 -0.73 -0.04 -0.13
CA ARG A 164 -0.99 0.45 -1.50
C ARG A 164 0.27 0.62 -2.34
N LEU A 165 1.43 0.79 -1.70
CA LEU A 165 2.73 0.95 -2.35
C LEU A 165 3.68 -0.22 -2.14
N ALA A 166 3.29 -1.26 -1.40
CA ALA A 166 4.15 -2.39 -1.07
C ALA A 166 4.76 -3.06 -2.30
N ALA A 167 3.96 -3.20 -3.37
CA ALA A 167 4.40 -3.81 -4.62
C ALA A 167 5.26 -2.90 -5.52
N CYS A 168 5.49 -1.63 -5.13
CA CYS A 168 6.32 -0.74 -5.93
C CYS A 168 7.81 -1.07 -5.76
N ARG A 169 8.58 -1.02 -6.85
CA ARG A 169 10.04 -1.30 -6.86
C ARG A 169 10.86 -0.38 -5.96
N ASP A 170 10.44 0.88 -5.88
CA ASP A 170 11.10 2.00 -5.24
C ASP A 170 10.03 2.95 -4.71
N VAL A 171 10.13 3.33 -3.44
CA VAL A 171 9.19 4.28 -2.80
C VAL A 171 10.00 5.33 -2.05
N LEU A 172 9.62 6.60 -2.22
CA LEU A 172 10.05 7.69 -1.36
C LEU A 172 9.00 7.91 -0.28
N TYR A 173 9.35 7.61 0.96
CA TYR A 173 8.57 7.95 2.13
C TYR A 173 8.94 9.36 2.61
N VAL A 174 7.96 10.25 2.67
CA VAL A 174 8.09 11.65 3.10
C VAL A 174 7.49 11.79 4.48
N ALA A 175 8.35 11.88 5.48
CA ALA A 175 7.98 12.23 6.85
C ALA A 175 7.87 13.75 6.94
N THR A 176 6.67 14.26 7.21
CA THR A 176 6.40 15.71 7.18
C THR A 176 6.29 16.37 8.55
N GLY A 177 6.45 15.59 9.63
CA GLY A 177 6.49 16.09 11.00
C GLY A 177 7.91 16.40 11.47
N PRO A 178 8.07 17.29 12.46
CA PRO A 178 9.37 17.54 13.07
C PRO A 178 9.91 16.27 13.74
N ALA A 179 11.22 16.05 13.64
CA ALA A 179 11.91 15.07 14.49
C ALA A 179 11.77 15.52 15.95
N ARG A 180 11.01 14.76 16.75
CA ARG A 180 10.94 14.95 18.20
C ARG A 180 11.88 13.93 18.83
N ASP A 181 13.16 14.27 18.88
CA ASP A 181 14.22 13.39 19.40
C ASP A 181 14.16 13.22 20.94
N ASP A 182 13.32 14.00 21.62
CA ASP A 182 13.19 14.06 23.08
C ASP A 182 12.06 13.19 23.66
N ASP A 183 11.29 12.48 22.82
CA ASP A 183 10.17 11.64 23.24
C ASP A 183 10.45 10.14 22.96
N PRO A 184 10.72 9.32 24.01
CA PRO A 184 10.98 7.89 23.85
C PRO A 184 9.80 7.11 23.23
N GLU A 185 8.55 7.48 23.50
CA GLU A 185 7.36 6.86 22.90
C GLU A 185 7.28 7.21 21.40
N TRP A 186 7.66 8.44 21.05
CA TRP A 186 7.81 8.86 19.66
C TRP A 186 8.90 8.06 18.94
N ALA A 187 10.07 7.87 19.56
CA ALA A 187 11.21 7.14 19.00
C ALA A 187 10.91 5.65 18.77
N GLU A 188 10.25 4.99 19.72
CA GLU A 188 9.78 3.59 19.56
C GLU A 188 8.78 3.47 18.41
N ARG A 189 7.84 4.43 18.30
CA ARG A 189 6.88 4.47 17.20
C ARG A 189 7.54 4.67 15.85
N VAL A 190 8.53 5.55 15.73
CA VAL A 190 9.30 5.76 14.50
C VAL A 190 10.04 4.49 14.12
N THR A 191 10.65 3.82 15.10
CA THR A 191 11.35 2.55 14.89
C THR A 191 10.41 1.46 14.38
N ALA A 192 9.27 1.28 15.03
CA ALA A 192 8.26 0.30 14.60
C ALA A 192 7.71 0.60 13.20
N HIS A 193 7.59 1.88 12.83
CA HIS A 193 7.20 2.30 11.48
C HIS A 193 8.29 2.00 10.44
N ARG A 194 9.55 2.30 10.75
CA ARG A 194 10.69 2.00 9.86
C ARG A 194 10.86 0.49 9.64
N LEU A 195 10.73 -0.32 10.70
CA LEU A 195 10.86 -1.78 10.63
C LEU A 195 9.74 -2.46 9.83
N ARG A 196 8.57 -1.83 9.73
CA ARG A 196 7.45 -2.36 8.95
C ARG A 196 7.63 -2.19 7.44
N ARG A 197 8.46 -1.22 7.03
CA ARG A 197 8.65 -0.88 5.63
C ARG A 197 9.74 -1.75 5.01
N PRO A 198 9.67 -2.00 3.71
CA PRO A 198 10.78 -2.63 3.01
C PRO A 198 12.06 -1.81 3.17
N ALA A 199 13.17 -2.49 3.47
CA ALA A 199 14.44 -1.84 3.79
C ALA A 199 15.03 -0.99 2.64
N TRP A 200 14.56 -1.22 1.40
CA TRP A 200 14.97 -0.45 0.22
C TRP A 200 14.15 0.82 -0.02
N TRP A 201 13.11 1.09 0.77
CA TRP A 201 12.39 2.36 0.69
C TRP A 201 13.29 3.50 1.17
N ARG A 202 13.31 4.60 0.40
CA ARG A 202 14.02 5.82 0.80
C ARG A 202 13.12 6.62 1.73
N THR A 203 13.70 7.22 2.76
CA THR A 203 12.98 8.14 3.66
C THR A 203 13.61 9.51 3.61
N VAL A 204 12.78 10.55 3.51
CA VAL A 204 13.18 11.95 3.67
C VAL A 204 12.29 12.62 4.71
N GLU A 205 12.90 13.40 5.59
CA GLU A 205 12.22 14.25 6.57
C GLU A 205 12.26 15.68 6.02
N THR A 206 11.10 16.24 5.66
CA THR A 206 11.04 17.57 5.03
C THR A 206 9.65 18.21 5.11
N THR A 207 9.63 19.54 5.20
CA THR A 207 8.42 20.37 5.04
C THR A 207 8.29 20.94 3.62
N ASP A 208 9.30 20.75 2.73
CA ASP A 208 9.26 21.08 1.30
C ASP A 208 8.47 20.02 0.50
N LEU A 209 7.21 19.80 0.88
CA LEU A 209 6.36 18.80 0.24
C LEU A 209 6.05 19.17 -1.21
N ALA A 210 5.83 20.46 -1.52
CA ALA A 210 5.61 20.93 -2.88
C ALA A 210 6.82 20.61 -3.78
N GLY A 211 8.04 20.92 -3.34
CA GLY A 211 9.24 20.60 -4.11
C GLY A 211 9.47 19.10 -4.29
N VAL A 212 9.10 18.26 -3.31
CA VAL A 212 9.14 16.79 -3.49
C VAL A 212 8.18 16.36 -4.59
N LEU A 213 6.94 16.85 -4.58
CA LEU A 213 5.91 16.49 -5.56
C LEU A 213 6.21 16.97 -6.98
N ASP A 214 6.96 18.08 -7.12
CA ASP A 214 7.42 18.60 -8.41
C ASP A 214 8.57 17.78 -9.02
N ARG A 215 9.45 17.23 -8.19
CA ARG A 215 10.69 16.55 -8.63
C ARG A 215 10.51 15.05 -8.87
N GLU A 216 9.76 14.37 -8.00
CA GLU A 216 9.65 12.91 -8.06
C GLU A 216 8.65 12.46 -9.14
N THR A 217 8.96 11.33 -9.78
CA THR A 217 8.09 10.72 -10.81
C THR A 217 7.68 9.27 -10.49
N GLY A 218 8.27 8.68 -9.45
CA GLY A 218 7.98 7.32 -8.98
C GLY A 218 6.87 7.29 -7.93
N ALA A 219 6.92 6.28 -7.06
CA ALA A 219 5.99 6.16 -5.94
C ALA A 219 6.41 7.00 -4.73
N VAL A 220 5.49 7.81 -4.21
CA VAL A 220 5.70 8.70 -3.06
C VAL A 220 4.62 8.43 -2.00
N LEU A 221 5.05 8.20 -0.76
CA LEU A 221 4.16 8.12 0.40
C LEU A 221 4.34 9.36 1.27
N VAL A 222 3.28 10.12 1.51
CA VAL A 222 3.30 11.31 2.37
C VAL A 222 2.66 11.00 3.73
N ASP A 223 3.42 11.09 4.81
CA ASP A 223 2.97 10.82 6.18
C ASP A 223 3.33 12.00 7.12
N GLY A 224 2.39 12.87 7.48
CA GLY A 224 1.03 13.05 6.96
C GLY A 224 0.67 14.53 6.80
N ILE A 225 -0.40 14.84 6.06
CA ILE A 225 -0.77 16.23 5.74
C ILE A 225 -1.06 17.07 6.99
N GLY A 226 -1.60 16.49 8.06
CA GLY A 226 -1.81 17.20 9.32
C GLY A 226 -0.50 17.62 10.00
N THR A 227 0.52 16.75 10.01
CA THR A 227 1.84 17.10 10.56
C THR A 227 2.56 18.14 9.70
N TRP A 228 2.45 18.03 8.37
CA TRP A 228 2.94 19.05 7.45
C TRP A 228 2.29 20.42 7.71
N LEU A 229 0.97 20.46 7.90
CA LEU A 229 0.25 21.70 8.15
C LEU A 229 0.67 22.34 9.48
N ALA A 230 0.83 21.54 10.54
CA ALA A 230 1.30 22.05 11.83
C ALA A 230 2.69 22.72 11.70
N ALA A 231 3.64 22.05 11.04
CA ALA A 231 4.97 22.60 10.79
C ALA A 231 4.92 23.87 9.91
N THR A 232 4.05 23.87 8.89
CA THR A 232 3.83 25.06 8.04
C THR A 232 3.27 26.24 8.84
N MET A 233 2.36 25.98 9.79
CA MET A 233 1.82 27.01 10.66
C MET A 233 2.86 27.54 11.64
N ASP A 234 3.75 26.69 12.16
CA ASP A 234 4.90 27.11 12.98
C ASP A 234 5.84 28.02 12.17
N GLU A 235 6.29 27.57 11.00
CA GLU A 235 7.22 28.29 10.13
C GLU A 235 6.68 29.66 9.69
N ALA A 236 5.37 29.76 9.42
CA ALA A 236 4.71 30.98 8.97
C ALA A 236 4.15 31.85 10.11
N ALA A 237 4.36 31.47 11.38
CA ALA A 237 3.73 32.11 12.54
C ALA A 237 2.19 32.22 12.42
N ALA A 238 1.56 31.23 11.78
CA ALA A 238 0.16 31.26 11.38
C ALA A 238 -0.83 30.78 12.45
N TRP A 239 -0.37 30.48 13.66
CA TRP A 239 -1.25 30.09 14.78
C TRP A 239 -2.16 31.24 15.23
N ASP A 240 -1.66 32.48 15.18
CA ASP A 240 -2.41 33.70 15.51
C ASP A 240 -3.09 34.33 14.28
N ASP A 241 -2.45 34.20 13.12
CA ASP A 241 -2.96 34.61 11.81
C ASP A 241 -2.94 33.44 10.80
N PRO A 242 -4.01 32.64 10.73
CA PRO A 242 -4.10 31.50 9.81
C PRO A 242 -3.97 31.87 8.33
N SER A 243 -4.13 33.14 7.96
CA SER A 243 -3.97 33.59 6.57
C SER A 243 -2.50 33.56 6.13
N ALA A 244 -1.55 33.64 7.06
CA ALA A 244 -0.11 33.57 6.78
C ALA A 244 0.31 32.21 6.19
N ALA A 245 -0.41 31.12 6.50
CA ALA A 245 -0.14 29.80 5.92
C ALA A 245 -0.65 29.66 4.47
N ARG A 246 -1.55 30.56 4.02
CA ARG A 246 -2.28 30.41 2.76
C ARG A 246 -1.40 30.18 1.52
N PRO A 247 -0.29 30.93 1.31
CA PRO A 247 0.57 30.70 0.16
C PRO A 247 1.11 29.27 0.10
N ARG A 248 1.57 28.72 1.23
CA ARG A 248 2.11 27.35 1.31
C ARG A 248 1.04 26.29 1.03
N LEU A 249 -0.20 26.51 1.48
CA LEU A 249 -1.33 25.63 1.16
C LEU A 249 -1.67 25.67 -0.34
N ASP A 250 -1.60 26.85 -0.95
CA ASP A 250 -1.86 27.02 -2.38
C ASP A 250 -0.75 26.37 -3.23
N ASP A 251 0.50 26.52 -2.84
CA ASP A 251 1.65 25.85 -3.45
C ASP A 251 1.53 24.32 -3.38
N LEU A 252 1.18 23.77 -2.20
CA LEU A 252 0.98 22.32 -2.06
C LEU A 252 -0.13 21.81 -2.97
N VAL A 253 -1.26 22.51 -3.06
CA VAL A 253 -2.37 22.09 -3.93
C VAL A 253 -2.00 22.19 -5.40
N ALA A 254 -1.21 23.20 -5.79
CA ALA A 254 -0.69 23.32 -7.15
C ALA A 254 0.27 22.16 -7.50
N ALA A 255 1.21 21.86 -6.60
CA ALA A 255 2.16 20.75 -6.76
C ALA A 255 1.45 19.39 -6.76
N TRP A 256 0.45 19.21 -5.88
CA TRP A 256 -0.40 18.01 -5.86
C TRP A 256 -1.09 17.82 -7.22
N ARG A 257 -1.74 18.86 -7.76
CA ARG A 257 -2.39 18.80 -9.08
C ARG A 257 -1.38 18.50 -10.20
N GLY A 258 -0.19 19.08 -10.13
CA GLY A 258 0.83 19.01 -11.19
C GLY A 258 1.76 17.79 -11.13
N THR A 259 1.75 17.02 -10.04
CA THR A 259 2.71 15.94 -9.84
C THR A 259 2.59 14.83 -10.89
N ARG A 260 3.74 14.29 -11.29
CA ARG A 260 3.83 13.10 -12.16
C ARG A 260 4.04 11.81 -11.36
N ALA A 261 4.20 11.93 -10.04
CA ALA A 261 4.38 10.79 -9.16
C ALA A 261 3.07 10.01 -8.97
N ARG A 262 3.22 8.74 -8.58
CA ARG A 262 2.15 8.00 -7.93
C ARG A 262 2.22 8.33 -6.44
N VAL A 263 1.25 9.10 -5.94
CA VAL A 263 1.29 9.65 -4.59
C VAL A 263 0.20 9.02 -3.74
N VAL A 264 0.56 8.52 -2.56
CA VAL A 264 -0.39 8.15 -1.51
C VAL A 264 -0.11 9.00 -0.28
N ALA A 265 -1.03 9.89 0.06
CA ALA A 265 -0.92 10.73 1.25
C ALA A 265 -1.90 10.29 2.33
N VAL A 266 -1.47 10.37 3.59
CA VAL A 266 -2.37 10.23 4.74
C VAL A 266 -2.66 11.58 5.36
N SER A 267 -3.90 11.77 5.81
CA SER A 267 -4.30 12.98 6.53
C SER A 267 -5.28 12.65 7.65
N GLU A 268 -5.19 13.39 8.74
CA GLU A 268 -6.13 13.30 9.85
C GLU A 268 -7.50 13.83 9.43
N GLU A 269 -8.56 13.10 9.81
CA GLU A 269 -9.92 13.63 9.79
C GLU A 269 -10.29 14.13 11.20
N VAL A 270 -10.19 15.44 11.41
CA VAL A 270 -10.40 16.08 12.72
C VAL A 270 -11.80 16.69 12.87
N GLY A 271 -12.53 16.86 11.77
CA GLY A 271 -13.86 17.49 11.76
C GLY A 271 -14.97 16.63 12.37
N LEU A 272 -14.69 15.35 12.65
CA LEU A 272 -15.62 14.41 13.30
C LEU A 272 -15.53 14.46 14.84
N SER A 273 -14.75 15.39 15.40
CA SER A 273 -14.61 15.60 16.85
C SER A 273 -15.46 16.78 17.34
N LEU A 274 -15.43 17.02 18.65
CA LEU A 274 -15.96 18.25 19.24
C LEU A 274 -15.19 19.48 18.74
N VAL A 275 -15.88 20.61 18.62
CA VAL A 275 -15.25 21.89 18.27
C VAL A 275 -14.18 22.23 19.31
N PRO A 276 -12.92 22.48 18.91
CA PRO A 276 -11.86 22.82 19.85
C PRO A 276 -12.19 24.09 20.66
N THR A 277 -11.88 24.06 21.95
CA THR A 277 -12.07 25.21 22.85
C THR A 277 -11.03 26.31 22.63
N THR A 278 -9.84 25.96 22.13
CA THR A 278 -8.75 26.88 21.85
C THR A 278 -8.88 27.51 20.46
N ARG A 279 -8.41 28.76 20.31
CA ARG A 279 -8.36 29.45 19.00
C ARG A 279 -7.46 28.71 18.01
N SER A 280 -6.29 28.26 18.47
CA SER A 280 -5.32 27.50 17.67
C SER A 280 -5.90 26.17 17.16
N GLY A 281 -6.63 25.45 18.01
CA GLY A 281 -7.28 24.20 17.61
C GLY A 281 -8.34 24.41 16.53
N ARG A 282 -9.17 25.46 16.65
CA ARG A 282 -10.16 25.81 15.61
C ARG A 282 -9.47 26.20 14.31
N ALA A 283 -8.46 27.06 14.37
CA ALA A 283 -7.69 27.48 13.20
C ALA A 283 -7.07 26.31 12.43
N PHE A 284 -6.40 25.39 13.15
CA PHE A 284 -5.81 24.20 12.57
C PHE A 284 -6.87 23.28 11.94
N GLY A 285 -7.95 22.98 12.67
CA GLY A 285 -9.02 22.12 12.16
C GLY A 285 -9.69 22.68 10.90
N ASP A 286 -9.96 23.98 10.89
CA ASP A 286 -10.55 24.68 9.74
C ASP A 286 -9.61 24.67 8.51
N LEU A 287 -8.31 24.93 8.71
CA LEU A 287 -7.33 24.88 7.64
C LEU A 287 -7.14 23.45 7.10
N LEU A 288 -7.00 22.45 7.98
CA LEU A 288 -6.84 21.06 7.59
C LEU A 288 -8.05 20.54 6.83
N GLY A 289 -9.27 20.83 7.31
CA GLY A 289 -10.50 20.44 6.63
C GLY A 289 -10.59 21.03 5.22
N ARG A 290 -10.28 22.33 5.05
CA ARG A 290 -10.24 22.97 3.72
C ARG A 290 -9.13 22.39 2.82
N LEU A 291 -7.96 22.09 3.38
CA LEU A 291 -6.87 21.48 2.62
C LEU A 291 -7.24 20.06 2.17
N ASN A 292 -7.79 19.24 3.06
CA ASN A 292 -8.27 17.89 2.74
C ASN A 292 -9.31 17.90 1.62
N GLN A 293 -10.28 18.83 1.66
CA GLN A 293 -11.27 18.98 0.58
C GLN A 293 -10.60 19.29 -0.76
N ARG A 294 -9.62 20.20 -0.78
CA ARG A 294 -8.90 20.57 -2.00
C ARG A 294 -8.04 19.42 -2.53
N LEU A 295 -7.32 18.71 -1.66
CA LEU A 295 -6.51 17.57 -2.08
C LEU A 295 -7.37 16.41 -2.57
N ALA A 296 -8.49 16.12 -1.89
CA ALA A 296 -9.45 15.10 -2.31
C ALA A 296 -10.04 15.41 -3.70
N ALA A 297 -10.44 16.66 -3.95
CA ALA A 297 -10.99 17.08 -5.24
C ALA A 297 -9.98 16.94 -6.40
N GLU A 298 -8.68 16.98 -6.11
CA GLU A 298 -7.60 16.81 -7.07
C GLU A 298 -7.04 15.38 -7.09
N SER A 299 -7.63 14.43 -6.34
CA SER A 299 -7.16 13.04 -6.25
C SER A 299 -8.01 12.11 -7.10
N GLU A 300 -7.39 11.16 -7.78
CA GLU A 300 -8.10 10.06 -8.44
C GLU A 300 -8.83 9.18 -7.42
N GLU A 301 -8.30 9.08 -6.20
CA GLU A 301 -8.91 8.32 -5.11
C GLU A 301 -8.87 9.10 -3.80
N ALA A 302 -10.00 9.12 -3.08
CA ALA A 302 -10.07 9.58 -1.71
C ALA A 302 -10.84 8.56 -0.89
N ALA A 303 -10.30 8.17 0.27
CA ALA A 303 -10.92 7.16 1.12
C ALA A 303 -10.84 7.53 2.60
N LEU A 304 -11.85 7.11 3.36
CA LEU A 304 -11.85 7.18 4.81
C LEU A 304 -11.42 5.82 5.39
N VAL A 305 -10.45 5.84 6.30
CA VAL A 305 -9.99 4.67 7.04
C VAL A 305 -10.50 4.73 8.48
N VAL A 306 -11.20 3.67 8.90
CA VAL A 306 -11.75 3.51 10.26
C VAL A 306 -11.52 2.09 10.74
N ALA A 307 -10.85 1.92 11.88
CA ALA A 307 -10.54 0.59 12.45
C ALA A 307 -9.88 -0.38 11.46
N GLY A 308 -8.99 0.13 10.60
CA GLY A 308 -8.30 -0.61 9.56
C GLY A 308 -9.18 -1.00 8.36
N ARG A 309 -10.40 -0.44 8.27
CA ARG A 309 -11.33 -0.64 7.15
C ARG A 309 -11.37 0.60 6.30
N VAL A 310 -11.44 0.40 4.98
CA VAL A 310 -11.43 1.47 3.99
C VAL A 310 -12.83 1.65 3.42
N THR A 311 -13.26 2.89 3.32
CA THR A 311 -14.47 3.32 2.63
C THR A 311 -14.08 4.36 1.60
N GLU A 312 -14.23 4.06 0.32
CA GLU A 312 -13.98 5.02 -0.77
C GLU A 312 -15.04 6.15 -0.72
N LEU A 313 -14.63 7.38 -1.00
CA LEU A 313 -15.45 8.60 -0.86
C LEU A 313 -15.96 9.15 -2.21
N GLY A 314 -15.83 8.38 -3.30
CA GLY A 314 -16.25 8.74 -4.66
C GLY A 314 -16.47 7.52 -5.53
#